data_AF-W1XU38-F1
#
_entry.id   AF-W1XU38-F1
#
_cell.length_a   1.000
_cell.length_b   1.000
_cell.length_c   1.000
_cell.angle_alpha   90.00
_cell.angle_beta   90.00
_cell.angle_gamma   90.00
#
_symmetry.space_group_name_H-M   'P 1'
#
loop_
_entity.id
_entity.type
_entity.pdbx_description
1 polymer ?
#
loop_
_entity_poly.entity_id
_entity_poly.type
_entity_poly.pdbx_seq_one_letter_code
_entity_poly.pdbx_strand_id
1 'polypeptide(L)'
;EVVASAYGDQDLSFGPEYIIPKPFDPRLIVKIAPAVAKAAMESGVATRPIADFDVYIDKLTEFVYKTNLFMKPIFSQARKA
;
A
#
# COMPACT_ATOMS: atom_id res chain seq x y z
N GLU A 1 -11.62 -5.15 -2.19
CA GLU A 1 -11.80 -5.61 -3.59
C GLU A 1 -10.59 -5.49 -4.52
N VAL A 2 -9.82 -4.39 -4.53
CA VAL A 2 -8.81 -4.17 -5.60
C VAL A 2 -7.61 -5.17 -5.58
N VAL A 3 -7.27 -5.75 -4.43
CA VAL A 3 -6.13 -6.69 -4.27
C VAL A 3 -6.47 -8.12 -4.71
N ALA A 4 -7.70 -8.56 -4.41
CA ALA A 4 -8.18 -9.91 -4.70
C ALA A 4 -8.20 -10.20 -6.22
N SER A 5 -8.38 -9.16 -7.04
CA SER A 5 -8.40 -9.32 -8.50
C SER A 5 -7.03 -9.60 -9.15
N ALA A 6 -5.91 -9.31 -8.48
CA ALA A 6 -4.57 -9.57 -9.01
C ALA A 6 -3.97 -10.90 -8.52
N TYR A 7 -4.41 -11.37 -7.35
CA TYR A 7 -4.09 -12.65 -6.74
C TYR A 7 -5.42 -13.31 -6.41
N GLY A 8 -6.00 -13.99 -7.41
CA GLY A 8 -7.41 -14.36 -7.50
C GLY A 8 -8.11 -14.68 -6.18
N ASP A 9 -9.25 -14.01 -5.95
CA ASP A 9 -10.41 -14.32 -5.09
C ASP A 9 -10.23 -15.38 -3.98
N GLN A 10 -9.14 -15.30 -3.23
CA GLN A 10 -9.04 -15.98 -1.95
C GLN A 10 -9.38 -14.95 -0.88
N ASP A 11 -10.34 -15.28 -0.02
CA ASP A 11 -10.53 -14.56 1.24
C ASP A 11 -9.24 -14.74 2.06
N LEU A 12 -8.31 -13.80 1.88
CA LEU A 12 -7.00 -13.80 2.52
C LEU A 12 -7.15 -13.36 3.98
N SER A 13 -7.69 -14.25 4.81
CA SER A 13 -7.67 -14.14 6.26
C SER A 13 -6.37 -14.72 6.80
N PHE A 14 -5.81 -14.09 7.85
CA PHE A 14 -4.64 -14.63 8.53
C PHE A 14 -4.93 -16.05 9.03
N GLY A 15 -4.04 -16.98 8.72
CA GLY A 15 -4.16 -18.40 9.09
C GLY A 15 -2.86 -19.16 8.85
N PRO A 16 -2.84 -20.47 9.14
CA PRO A 16 -1.64 -21.31 8.97
C PRO A 16 -1.06 -21.24 7.56
N GLU A 17 -1.93 -21.12 6.56
CA GLU A 17 -1.58 -21.03 5.14
C GLU A 17 -1.37 -19.57 4.65
N TYR A 18 -1.60 -18.57 5.51
CA TYR A 18 -1.48 -17.16 5.17
C TYR A 18 -0.96 -16.35 6.37
N ILE A 19 0.34 -16.50 6.63
CA ILE A 19 1.05 -15.86 7.75
C ILE A 19 1.65 -14.50 7.35
N ILE A 20 2.13 -14.38 6.11
CA ILE A 20 2.75 -13.15 5.60
C ILE A 20 1.88 -12.59 4.47
N PRO A 21 1.45 -11.32 4.57
CA PRO A 21 0.71 -10.67 3.50
C PRO A 21 1.48 -10.64 2.18
N LYS A 22 0.76 -10.69 1.05
CA LYS A 22 1.41 -10.57 -0.26
C LYS A 22 2.15 -9.21 -0.39
N PRO A 23 3.32 -9.16 -1.06
CA PRO A 23 4.14 -7.93 -1.14
C PRO A 23 3.40 -6.70 -1.68
N PHE A 24 2.43 -6.91 -2.56
CA PHE A 24 1.64 -5.86 -3.20
C PHE A 24 0.20 -5.82 -2.69
N ASP A 25 -0.03 -6.09 -1.40
CA ASP A 25 -1.31 -5.82 -0.77
C ASP A 25 -1.43 -4.32 -0.43
N PRO A 26 -2.33 -3.54 -1.08
CA PRO A 26 -2.63 -2.15 -0.74
C PRO A 26 -2.84 -1.83 0.73
N ARG A 27 -3.25 -2.81 1.56
CA ARG A 27 -3.42 -2.58 3.00
C ARG A 27 -2.07 -2.40 3.71
N LEU A 28 -0.97 -2.86 3.11
CA LEU A 28 0.37 -2.75 3.69
C LEU A 28 0.91 -1.33 3.67
N ILE A 29 0.75 -0.58 2.58
CA ILE A 29 1.35 0.76 2.49
C ILE A 29 0.80 1.72 3.56
N VAL A 30 -0.50 1.61 3.86
CA VAL A 30 -1.18 2.44 4.88
C VAL A 30 -0.76 2.06 6.30
N LYS A 31 -0.30 0.83 6.54
CA LYS A 31 0.15 0.37 7.87
C LYS A 31 1.66 0.48 8.06
N ILE A 32 2.43 -0.01 7.09
CA ILE A 32 3.88 -0.14 7.18
C ILE A 32 4.57 1.21 7.00
N ALA A 33 4.16 2.04 6.04
CA ALA A 33 4.85 3.29 5.77
C ALA A 33 4.77 4.28 6.96
N PRO A 34 3.62 4.48 7.63
CA PRO A 34 3.57 5.29 8.85
C PRO A 34 4.40 4.72 10.00
N ALA A 35 4.40 3.40 10.20
CA ALA A 35 5.18 2.76 11.27
C ALA A 35 6.68 2.96 11.07
N VAL A 36 7.18 2.79 9.84
CA VAL A 36 8.59 3.05 9.49
C VAL A 36 8.92 4.52 9.64
N ALA A 37 8.04 5.43 9.18
CA ALA A 37 8.27 6.87 9.31
C ALA A 37 8.35 7.31 10.78
N LYS A 38 7.47 6.77 11.64
CA LYS A 38 7.51 7.01 13.08
C LYS A 38 8.81 6.48 13.70
N ALA A 39 9.22 5.26 13.39
CA ALA A 39 10.48 4.70 13.88
C ALA A 39 11.70 5.52 13.41
N ALA A 40 11.67 6.05 12.18
CA ALA A 40 12.70 6.95 11.67
C ALA A 40 12.76 8.28 12.44
N MET A 41 11.61 8.81 12.86
CA MET A 41 11.53 10.01 13.72
C MET A 41 12.07 9.72 15.12
N GLU A 42 11.67 8.60 15.73
CA GLU A 42 12.10 8.19 17.07
C GLU A 42 13.61 7.89 17.13
N SER A 43 14.17 7.32 16.07
CA SER A 43 15.62 7.05 15.96
C SER A 43 16.44 8.29 15.58
N GLY A 44 15.80 9.43 15.29
CA GLY A 44 16.48 10.68 14.94
C GLY A 44 17.09 10.73 13.54
N VAL A 45 16.88 9.70 12.72
CA VAL A 45 17.39 9.65 11.33
C VAL A 45 16.48 10.39 10.34
N ALA A 46 15.24 10.69 10.74
CA ALA A 46 14.29 11.39 9.89
C ALA A 46 14.69 12.86 9.66
N THR A 47 15.01 13.20 8.41
CA THR A 47 15.31 14.58 7.99
C THR A 47 14.05 15.42 7.73
N ARG A 48 12.88 14.76 7.63
CA ARG A 48 11.58 15.38 7.35
C ARG A 48 10.53 14.81 8.32
N PRO A 49 10.43 15.36 9.54
CA PRO A 49 9.45 14.92 10.52
C PRO A 49 8.01 15.13 10.03
N ILE A 50 7.13 14.20 10.38
CA ILE A 50 5.70 14.28 10.07
C ILE A 50 5.00 14.94 11.27
N ALA A 51 4.31 16.06 11.03
CA ALA A 51 3.57 16.77 12.07
C ALA A 51 2.22 16.14 12.39
N ASP A 52 1.54 15.63 11.36
CA ASP A 52 0.22 15.02 11.46
C ASP A 52 0.23 13.69 10.69
N PHE A 53 0.08 12.60 11.44
CA PHE A 53 0.10 11.25 10.89
C PHE A 53 -1.21 10.88 10.20
N ASP A 54 -2.34 11.46 10.59
CA ASP A 54 -3.63 11.21 9.96
C ASP A 54 -3.63 11.78 8.53
N VAL A 55 -3.17 13.03 8.38
CA VAL A 55 -2.98 13.65 7.06
C VAL A 55 -1.97 12.90 6.20
N TYR A 56 -0.92 12.35 6.82
CA TYR A 56 0.07 11.54 6.10
C TYR A 56 -0.53 10.22 5.59
N ILE A 57 -1.32 9.54 6.42
CA ILE A 57 -2.06 8.33 6.07
C ILE A 57 -3.05 8.59 4.92
N ASP A 58 -3.78 9.70 4.98
CA ASP A 58 -4.72 10.08 3.91
C ASP A 58 -4.00 10.29 2.58
N LYS A 59 -2.85 10.98 2.57
CA LYS A 59 -2.02 11.16 1.38
C LYS A 59 -1.52 9.84 0.80
N LEU A 60 -1.08 8.91 1.64
CA LEU A 60 -0.66 7.57 1.21
C LEU A 60 -1.81 6.81 0.57
N THR A 61 -3.00 6.91 1.16
CA THR A 61 -4.22 6.28 0.66
C THR A 61 -4.57 6.83 -0.73
N GLU A 62 -4.60 8.15 -0.90
CA GLU A 62 -4.84 8.78 -2.20
C GLU A 62 -3.83 8.37 -3.28
N PHE A 63 -2.55 8.29 -2.92
CA PHE A 63 -1.48 7.97 -3.86
C PHE A 63 -1.67 6.58 -4.50
N VAL A 64 -2.07 5.59 -3.70
CA VAL A 64 -2.33 4.22 -4.16
C VAL A 64 -3.53 4.18 -5.10
N TYR A 65 -4.63 4.85 -4.73
CA TYR A 65 -5.85 4.85 -5.53
C TYR A 65 -5.68 5.60 -6.86
N LYS A 66 -5.03 6.77 -6.85
CA LYS A 66 -4.77 7.56 -8.07
C LYS A 66 -3.92 6.76 -9.05
N THR A 67 -2.79 6.19 -8.60
CA THR A 67 -1.88 5.44 -9.48
C THR A 67 -2.59 4.27 -10.14
N ASN A 68 -3.39 3.52 -9.38
CA ASN A 68 -4.04 2.32 -9.89
C ASN A 68 -5.16 2.63 -10.90
N LEU A 69 -5.92 3.72 -10.69
CA LEU A 69 -7.00 4.12 -11.60
C LEU A 69 -6.46 4.57 -12.97
N PHE A 70 -5.33 5.28 -12.99
CA PHE A 70 -4.75 5.81 -14.23
C PHE A 70 -3.89 4.79 -14.97
N MET A 71 -3.06 4.01 -14.28
CA MET A 71 -2.07 3.16 -14.95
C MET A 71 -2.65 1.81 -15.42
N LYS A 72 -3.64 1.26 -14.71
CA LYS A 72 -4.26 -0.04 -15.06
C LYS A 72 -4.82 -0.08 -16.49
N PRO A 73 -5.59 0.91 -17.00
CA PRO A 73 -6.02 0.91 -18.39
C PRO A 73 -4.87 1.06 -19.39
N ILE A 74 -3.84 1.86 -19.09
CA ILE A 74 -2.66 2.01 -19.97
C ILE A 74 -1.94 0.67 -20.15
N PHE A 75 -1.65 -0.03 -19.04
CA PHE A 75 -1.02 -1.35 -19.09
C PHE A 75 -1.90 -2.39 -19.80
N SER A 76 -3.22 -2.33 -19.62
CA SER A 76 -4.15 -3.24 -20.31
C SER A 76 -4.12 -3.05 -21.82
N GLN A 77 -4.03 -1.82 -22.31
CA GLN A 77 -3.94 -1.53 -23.74
C GLN A 77 -2.57 -1.92 -24.31
N ALA A 78 -1.49 -1.64 -23.58
CA ALA A 78 -0.14 -2.03 -23.99
C ALA A 78 0.04 -3.56 -24.10
N ARG A 79 -0.64 -4.34 -23.24
CA ARG A 79 -0.59 -5.81 -23.28
C ARG A 79 -1.39 -6.44 -24.43
N LYS A 80 -2.29 -5.68 -25.05
CA LYS A 80 -3.11 -6.11 -26.20
C LYS A 80 -2.48 -5.75 -27.56
N ALA A 81 -1.54 -4.81 -27.57
CA ALA A 81 -0.72 -4.46 -28.73
C ALA A 81 0.44 -5.45 -28.88
#